data_AF-A0A651HC87-F1
#
_entry.id   AF-A0A651HC87-F1
#
_cell.length_a   1.000
_cell.length_b   1.000
_cell.length_c   1.000
_cell.angle_alpha   90.00
_cell.angle_beta   90.00
_cell.angle_gamma   90.00
#
_symmetry.space_group_name_H-M   'P 1'
#
loop_
_entity.id
_entity.type
_entity.pdbx_description
1 polymer ?
#
loop_
_entity_poly.entity_id
_entity_poly.type
_entity_poly.pdbx_seq_one_letter_code
_entity_poly.pdbx_strand_id
1 'polypeptide(L)'
;MVPHPPFPPPGLPGATGRGDGRGGAGSHSGAPRSRLPRGQAGGEAPGLSVPGRGLIDAPVEFNDFPSRAVTRAAGSKPVEGNRIQLQFDGPSTFDAWLEAIAGAREFVHFENYVLRDDTVGRRFREALIARALDGVQVRVLHDWVGCWATPRRYWRPFRDAGVEVRAFNRPSIRDPFGVLQRDHRKLVVVDGEVAFLGGFCVGDEWAGTRDAPPWRDTGVEIRGPAAAMAAQGFETIWAEVGAPVPEGLHRAPESIPAAGDSPVWLIEGVPWRTRVYRVTQVLAAHARERIWITDPYFVAPRPVREGLAAAARDGVDVRILVPAHNNWPWVGSLSRGGYRPLLEAGVRIFEWEGPMIHAKTAVVDSRWCRVGSSNLNAASLLGNWELDAGILDRELAVQVEALFAADLASAVEIILPSAVRGYEAGRGMTELEEAPEFTQRIRGWGRSVPGAQTLTLADLVRAGSGLGDAIAGHRVVGREDRALLAALSVALLLAALLSALFPRWVAWTAAVIMAWLGGVLAVRGGLQFLKARGQVRSVDEGIKESKGSEMDELKRTETP
;
A
#
# COMPACT_ATOMS: atom_id res chain seq x y z
N MET A 1 20.78 -28.66 48.11
CA MET A 1 20.68 -29.89 48.93
C MET A 1 19.28 -30.47 48.74
N VAL A 2 19.19 -31.80 48.72
CA VAL A 2 18.03 -32.67 48.41
C VAL A 2 17.84 -33.53 49.70
N PRO A 3 16.62 -33.95 50.16
CA PRO A 3 15.74 -34.82 49.38
C PRO A 3 14.19 -34.75 49.54
N HIS A 4 13.52 -35.27 48.50
CA HIS A 4 12.12 -35.80 48.47
C HIS A 4 12.11 -37.29 48.97
N PRO A 5 11.10 -38.20 48.74
CA PRO A 5 9.72 -38.16 48.18
C PRO A 5 8.71 -38.87 49.16
N PRO A 6 7.56 -39.54 48.80
CA PRO A 6 6.85 -39.75 47.51
C PRO A 6 5.28 -39.65 47.47
N PHE A 7 4.73 -39.77 46.26
CA PHE A 7 3.32 -40.01 45.86
C PHE A 7 2.84 -41.47 46.14
N PRO A 8 1.51 -41.82 46.19
CA PRO A 8 0.71 -42.17 44.99
C PRO A 8 -0.83 -41.88 45.00
N PRO A 9 -1.54 -42.02 43.84
CA PRO A 9 -3.02 -41.96 43.66
C PRO A 9 -3.70 -43.37 43.85
N PRO A 10 -4.98 -43.72 43.47
CA PRO A 10 -6.03 -43.02 42.67
C PRO A 10 -7.51 -43.23 43.16
N GLY A 11 -8.54 -42.94 42.32
CA GLY A 11 -9.88 -43.56 42.46
C GLY A 11 -11.11 -42.91 41.76
N LEU A 12 -11.68 -43.58 40.75
CA LEU A 12 -13.13 -43.56 40.42
C LEU A 12 -13.81 -44.75 41.12
N PRO A 13 -15.02 -44.58 41.68
CA PRO A 13 -16.22 -45.30 41.17
C PRO A 13 -17.53 -44.46 41.33
N GLY A 14 -18.71 -44.84 40.85
CA GLY A 14 -19.13 -45.97 40.01
C GLY A 14 -20.61 -46.36 40.19
N ALA A 15 -21.36 -46.42 39.08
CA ALA A 15 -22.54 -47.28 38.81
C ALA A 15 -23.93 -47.06 39.48
N THR A 16 -24.91 -47.75 38.86
CA THR A 16 -26.34 -48.01 39.22
C THR A 16 -27.37 -46.93 38.85
N GLY A 17 -28.59 -47.24 38.37
CA GLY A 17 -29.26 -48.52 38.00
C GLY A 17 -29.89 -48.45 36.59
N ARG A 18 -30.22 -49.56 35.89
CA ARG A 18 -31.44 -50.42 36.03
C ARG A 18 -32.75 -49.61 36.02
N GLY A 19 -33.77 -49.93 35.22
CA GLY A 19 -33.94 -51.02 34.23
C GLY A 19 -35.36 -51.05 33.63
N ASP A 20 -35.66 -52.10 32.86
CA ASP A 20 -36.97 -52.48 32.27
C ASP A 20 -37.57 -51.57 31.15
N GLY A 21 -38.19 -52.10 30.10
CA GLY A 21 -38.23 -53.50 29.65
C GLY A 21 -39.37 -53.82 28.65
N ARG A 22 -39.06 -54.63 27.62
CA ARG A 22 -39.99 -55.28 26.64
C ARG A 22 -40.66 -54.31 25.64
N GLY A 23 -40.93 -54.68 24.38
CA GLY A 23 -40.59 -55.89 23.61
C GLY A 23 -41.61 -56.11 22.47
N GLY A 24 -41.16 -56.48 21.26
CA GLY A 24 -42.06 -56.78 20.13
C GLY A 24 -41.33 -56.80 18.77
N ALA A 25 -41.42 -57.91 18.05
CA ALA A 25 -40.62 -58.18 16.85
C ALA A 25 -41.38 -57.96 15.52
N GLY A 26 -40.61 -57.70 14.45
CA GLY A 26 -40.85 -58.34 13.15
C GLY A 26 -41.33 -57.47 11.98
N SER A 27 -40.44 -57.18 11.01
CA SER A 27 -40.43 -57.84 9.69
C SER A 27 -39.61 -57.07 8.62
N HIS A 28 -39.14 -57.82 7.62
CA HIS A 28 -38.11 -57.48 6.63
C HIS A 28 -38.48 -56.44 5.56
N SER A 29 -37.49 -55.62 5.17
CA SER A 29 -36.94 -55.50 3.79
C SER A 29 -35.71 -54.56 3.82
N GLY A 30 -34.76 -54.55 2.88
CA GLY A 30 -34.64 -55.34 1.64
C GLY A 30 -33.39 -55.07 0.77
N ALA A 31 -32.32 -54.42 1.28
CA ALA A 31 -31.02 -54.20 0.58
C ALA A 31 -31.09 -53.39 -0.75
N PRO A 32 -29.98 -53.17 -1.52
CA PRO A 32 -28.55 -53.34 -1.21
C PRO A 32 -27.66 -52.10 -1.49
N ARG A 33 -26.42 -52.12 -0.97
CA ARG A 33 -25.30 -51.26 -1.46
C ARG A 33 -24.72 -51.86 -2.75
N SER A 34 -24.57 -51.08 -3.81
CA SER A 34 -23.90 -51.50 -5.06
C SER A 34 -22.41 -51.14 -5.08
N ARG A 35 -21.60 -52.04 -5.67
CA ARG A 35 -20.15 -51.88 -5.84
C ARG A 35 -19.85 -51.01 -7.07
N LEU A 36 -18.77 -50.23 -7.03
CA LEU A 36 -18.16 -49.63 -8.22
C LEU A 36 -17.27 -50.67 -8.93
N PRO A 37 -17.38 -50.84 -10.27
CA PRO A 37 -16.51 -51.72 -11.04
C PRO A 37 -15.24 -51.01 -11.55
N ARG A 38 -14.18 -51.79 -11.81
CA ARG A 38 -13.02 -51.37 -12.63
C ARG A 38 -13.25 -51.75 -14.10
N GLY A 39 -12.85 -50.89 -15.04
CA GLY A 39 -12.80 -51.18 -16.47
C GLY A 39 -12.31 -49.94 -17.25
N GLN A 40 -11.41 -50.12 -18.22
CA GLN A 40 -10.73 -49.03 -18.93
C GLN A 40 -11.39 -48.63 -20.27
N ALA A 41 -10.99 -47.44 -20.74
CA ALA A 41 -10.72 -47.04 -22.14
C ALA A 41 -11.80 -46.27 -22.94
N GLY A 42 -11.35 -45.17 -23.56
CA GLY A 42 -11.92 -44.57 -24.77
C GLY A 42 -12.74 -43.29 -24.58
N GLY A 43 -12.18 -42.13 -24.94
CA GLY A 43 -12.91 -40.85 -25.07
C GLY A 43 -12.11 -39.63 -24.59
N GLU A 44 -11.38 -38.99 -25.50
CA GLU A 44 -10.62 -37.77 -25.20
C GLU A 44 -11.51 -36.53 -25.04
N ALA A 45 -11.21 -35.70 -24.06
CA ALA A 45 -11.63 -34.30 -23.99
C ALA A 45 -10.37 -33.42 -24.16
N PRO A 46 -10.44 -32.27 -24.84
CA PRO A 46 -9.26 -31.51 -25.25
C PRO A 46 -8.51 -30.93 -24.04
N GLY A 47 -7.30 -31.41 -23.80
CA GLY A 47 -6.46 -30.96 -22.69
C GLY A 47 -5.72 -29.66 -22.99
N LEU A 48 -5.76 -28.71 -22.05
CA LEU A 48 -4.71 -27.68 -21.98
C LEU A 48 -3.39 -28.37 -21.63
N SER A 49 -2.43 -28.32 -22.55
CA SER A 49 -1.10 -28.89 -22.37
C SER A 49 -0.29 -28.10 -21.35
N VAL A 50 0.02 -28.71 -20.20
CA VAL A 50 1.07 -28.24 -19.29
C VAL A 50 2.43 -28.58 -19.90
N PRO A 51 3.33 -27.62 -20.18
CA PRO A 51 4.67 -27.91 -20.66
C PRO A 51 5.44 -28.76 -19.63
N GLY A 52 6.11 -29.81 -20.13
CA GLY A 52 6.55 -30.93 -19.30
C GLY A 52 7.67 -30.61 -18.29
N ARG A 53 7.70 -31.40 -17.20
CA ARG A 53 8.90 -31.60 -16.37
C ARG A 53 10.04 -32.12 -17.24
N GLY A 54 10.97 -31.25 -17.64
CA GLY A 54 12.02 -31.60 -18.60
C GLY A 54 13.18 -30.62 -18.70
N LEU A 55 13.49 -29.91 -17.60
CA LEU A 55 14.68 -29.06 -17.46
C LEU A 55 14.96 -28.82 -15.97
N ILE A 56 15.32 -29.89 -15.27
CA ILE A 56 15.86 -29.86 -13.90
C ILE A 56 17.31 -30.35 -14.01
N ASP A 57 18.23 -29.43 -14.33
CA ASP A 57 19.67 -29.55 -14.04
C ASP A 57 20.41 -28.26 -14.41
N ALA A 58 20.20 -27.22 -13.59
CA ALA A 58 21.17 -26.15 -13.35
C ALA A 58 20.77 -25.42 -12.05
N PRO A 59 21.67 -25.27 -11.06
CA PRO A 59 21.44 -24.33 -9.97
C PRO A 59 21.54 -22.91 -10.55
N VAL A 60 20.41 -22.21 -10.65
CA VAL A 60 20.40 -20.80 -11.08
C VAL A 60 21.09 -19.97 -10.01
N GLU A 61 22.27 -19.44 -10.32
CA GLU A 61 23.11 -18.77 -9.33
C GLU A 61 22.42 -17.55 -8.69
N PHE A 62 22.84 -17.25 -7.45
CA PHE A 62 22.55 -16.02 -6.69
C PHE A 62 23.00 -14.70 -7.38
N ASN A 63 23.60 -14.81 -8.58
CA ASN A 63 24.41 -13.79 -9.26
C ASN A 63 23.60 -12.82 -10.15
N ASP A 64 22.31 -13.10 -10.36
CA ASP A 64 21.49 -12.45 -11.39
C ASP A 64 20.61 -11.30 -10.85
N PHE A 65 20.28 -11.31 -9.55
CA PHE A 65 19.51 -10.23 -8.93
C PHE A 65 20.40 -8.98 -8.72
N PRO A 66 19.92 -7.74 -8.97
CA PRO A 66 20.75 -6.54 -9.01
C PRO A 66 21.02 -5.97 -7.61
N SER A 67 21.43 -6.81 -6.65
CA SER A 67 21.66 -6.48 -5.23
C SER A 67 22.48 -5.21 -5.04
N ARG A 68 23.48 -4.96 -5.89
CA ARG A 68 24.31 -3.74 -5.86
C ARG A 68 23.54 -2.47 -6.26
N ALA A 69 22.63 -2.57 -7.24
CA ALA A 69 21.80 -1.44 -7.66
C ALA A 69 20.67 -1.18 -6.65
N VAL A 70 20.03 -2.24 -6.15
CA VAL A 70 19.01 -2.16 -5.08
C VAL A 70 19.62 -1.53 -3.82
N THR A 71 20.78 -1.99 -3.36
CA THR A 71 21.52 -1.40 -2.21
C THR A 71 21.79 0.09 -2.40
N ARG A 72 22.23 0.52 -3.59
CA ARG A 72 22.47 1.95 -3.91
C ARG A 72 21.17 2.76 -4.03
N ALA A 73 20.06 2.14 -4.41
CA ALA A 73 18.75 2.76 -4.53
C ALA A 73 18.07 2.94 -3.17
N ALA A 74 18.04 1.86 -2.38
CA ALA A 74 17.53 1.83 -1.01
C ALA A 74 18.35 2.69 -0.06
N GLY A 75 19.67 2.78 -0.27
CA GLY A 75 20.57 3.46 0.66
C GLY A 75 20.81 2.68 1.95
N SER A 76 20.59 1.35 1.90
CA SER A 76 20.83 0.35 2.93
C SER A 76 21.41 -0.91 2.27
N LYS A 77 22.20 -1.67 3.02
CA LYS A 77 22.69 -3.00 2.60
C LYS A 77 21.63 -4.06 2.92
N PRO A 78 21.65 -5.25 2.28
CA PRO A 78 20.93 -6.38 2.84
C PRO A 78 21.52 -6.73 4.20
N VAL A 79 20.64 -7.06 5.14
CA VAL A 79 20.96 -7.74 6.38
C VAL A 79 20.61 -9.20 6.16
N GLU A 80 21.56 -10.09 6.41
CA GLU A 80 21.40 -11.54 6.25
C GLU A 80 20.83 -12.20 7.53
N GLY A 81 20.48 -13.48 7.46
CA GLY A 81 20.20 -14.28 8.65
C GLY A 81 18.77 -14.18 9.20
N ASN A 82 17.79 -13.75 8.41
CA ASN A 82 16.44 -13.48 8.89
C ASN A 82 15.45 -14.58 8.55
N ARG A 83 14.43 -14.73 9.39
CA ARG A 83 13.21 -15.47 9.07
C ARG A 83 12.08 -14.48 8.86
N ILE A 84 11.35 -14.63 7.77
CA ILE A 84 10.21 -13.78 7.41
C ILE A 84 8.94 -14.62 7.41
N GLN A 85 7.88 -14.10 8.03
CA GLN A 85 6.54 -14.69 8.00
C GLN A 85 5.55 -13.64 7.49
N LEU A 86 4.77 -14.02 6.47
CA LEU A 86 3.78 -13.15 5.84
C LEU A 86 2.56 -12.95 6.74
N GLN A 87 2.08 -11.72 6.84
CA GLN A 87 0.88 -11.33 7.58
C GLN A 87 -0.15 -10.74 6.60
N PHE A 88 -1.39 -11.25 6.58
CA PHE A 88 -2.35 -10.97 5.49
C PHE A 88 -3.78 -10.61 5.92
N ASP A 89 -4.13 -10.73 7.19
CA ASP A 89 -5.40 -10.27 7.77
C ASP A 89 -5.17 -9.58 9.12
N GLY A 90 -6.00 -8.60 9.47
CA GLY A 90 -5.83 -7.82 10.69
C GLY A 90 -5.93 -8.63 11.98
N PRO A 91 -6.96 -9.49 12.17
CA PRO A 91 -7.10 -10.30 13.38
C PRO A 91 -5.86 -11.15 13.71
N SER A 92 -5.37 -11.98 12.78
CA SER A 92 -4.21 -12.84 13.04
C SER A 92 -2.93 -12.03 13.23
N THR A 93 -2.78 -10.93 12.48
CA THR A 93 -1.66 -9.98 12.62
C THR A 93 -1.63 -9.36 14.01
N PHE A 94 -2.76 -8.84 14.48
CA PHE A 94 -2.84 -8.17 15.77
C PHE A 94 -2.65 -9.13 16.94
N ASP A 95 -3.14 -10.36 16.83
CA ASP A 95 -2.91 -11.38 17.86
C ASP A 95 -1.41 -11.73 17.94
N ALA A 96 -0.71 -11.89 16.80
CA ALA A 96 0.74 -12.09 16.76
C ALA A 96 1.54 -10.89 17.34
N TRP A 97 1.13 -9.66 17.02
CA TRP A 97 1.76 -8.45 17.57
C TRP A 97 1.56 -8.38 19.10
N LEU A 98 0.36 -8.70 19.59
CA LEU A 98 0.03 -8.69 21.01
C LEU A 98 0.75 -9.81 21.78
N GLU A 99 0.91 -10.99 21.19
CA GLU A 99 1.71 -12.09 21.76
C GLU A 99 3.18 -11.69 21.90
N ALA A 100 3.78 -11.11 20.85
CA ALA A 100 5.15 -10.61 20.88
C ALA A 100 5.32 -9.49 21.93
N ILE A 101 4.39 -8.52 21.97
CA ILE A 101 4.40 -7.47 23.01
C ILE A 101 4.32 -8.09 24.41
N ALA A 102 3.45 -9.08 24.65
CA ALA A 102 3.33 -9.74 25.94
C ALA A 102 4.62 -10.50 26.35
N GLY A 103 5.39 -11.00 25.38
CA GLY A 103 6.67 -11.66 25.58
C GLY A 103 7.88 -10.74 25.81
N ALA A 104 7.72 -9.42 25.65
CA ALA A 104 8.80 -8.44 25.74
C ALA A 104 9.49 -8.42 27.12
N ARG A 105 10.82 -8.28 27.11
CA ARG A 105 11.68 -8.37 28.31
C ARG A 105 12.39 -7.07 28.67
N GLU A 106 12.81 -6.30 27.67
CA GLU A 106 13.63 -5.11 27.85
C GLU A 106 12.97 -3.87 27.27
N PHE A 107 12.49 -3.92 26.02
CA PHE A 107 11.81 -2.79 25.40
C PHE A 107 10.78 -3.17 24.34
N VAL A 108 9.82 -2.27 24.15
CA VAL A 108 8.91 -2.27 23.00
C VAL A 108 8.98 -0.91 22.32
N HIS A 109 9.18 -0.91 21.01
CA HIS A 109 9.01 0.25 20.15
C HIS A 109 7.75 0.05 19.33
N PHE A 110 6.82 1.01 19.40
CA PHE A 110 5.56 0.96 18.71
C PHE A 110 5.37 2.26 17.94
N GLU A 111 5.32 2.19 16.62
CA GLU A 111 5.18 3.31 15.69
C GLU A 111 3.98 3.03 14.78
N ASN A 112 3.00 3.92 14.75
CA ASN A 112 1.87 3.77 13.83
C ASN A 112 1.24 5.10 13.42
N TYR A 113 0.98 5.27 12.13
CA TYR A 113 0.23 6.40 11.59
C TYR A 113 -1.15 6.57 12.26
N VAL A 114 -1.92 5.49 12.44
CA VAL A 114 -3.28 5.55 13.02
C VAL A 114 -3.38 4.57 14.20
N LEU A 115 -3.74 5.12 15.36
CA LEU A 115 -4.06 4.40 16.58
C LEU A 115 -5.38 4.96 17.12
N ARG A 116 -6.46 4.16 17.04
CA ARG A 116 -7.84 4.56 17.39
C ARG A 116 -8.15 4.39 18.88
N ASP A 117 -9.17 5.09 19.38
CA ASP A 117 -9.81 4.81 20.70
C ASP A 117 -11.03 3.89 20.50
N ASP A 118 -10.77 2.69 19.99
CA ASP A 118 -11.75 1.65 19.68
C ASP A 118 -11.37 0.31 20.33
N THR A 119 -11.96 -0.79 19.87
CA THR A 119 -11.78 -2.11 20.50
C THR A 119 -10.33 -2.60 20.31
N VAL A 120 -9.82 -2.50 19.09
CA VAL A 120 -8.44 -2.90 18.76
C VAL A 120 -7.42 -1.99 19.46
N GLY A 121 -7.56 -0.67 19.35
CA GLY A 121 -6.63 0.28 19.96
C GLY A 121 -6.55 0.15 21.48
N ARG A 122 -7.68 -0.07 22.16
CA ARG A 122 -7.68 -0.32 23.62
C ARG A 122 -6.94 -1.60 24.01
N ARG A 123 -7.06 -2.69 23.24
CA ARG A 123 -6.26 -3.94 23.46
C ARG A 123 -4.76 -3.65 23.40
N PHE A 124 -4.29 -2.94 22.36
CA PHE A 124 -2.88 -2.57 22.23
C PHE A 124 -2.41 -1.66 23.38
N ARG A 125 -3.19 -0.63 23.73
CA ARG A 125 -2.89 0.24 24.87
C ARG A 125 -2.73 -0.57 26.16
N GLU A 126 -3.63 -1.50 26.43
CA GLU A 126 -3.61 -2.32 27.65
C GLU A 126 -2.43 -3.28 27.70
N ALA A 127 -2.08 -3.93 26.58
CA ALA A 127 -0.89 -4.78 26.49
C ALA A 127 0.43 -3.99 26.69
N LEU A 128 0.55 -2.83 26.04
CA LEU A 128 1.71 -1.94 26.16
C LEU A 128 1.85 -1.38 27.59
N ILE A 129 0.74 -0.99 28.23
CA ILE A 129 0.73 -0.57 29.64
C ILE A 129 1.14 -1.72 30.57
N ALA A 130 0.63 -2.94 30.34
CA ALA A 130 0.98 -4.09 31.16
C ALA A 130 2.48 -4.41 31.12
N ARG A 131 3.15 -4.25 29.95
CA ARG A 131 4.61 -4.40 29.86
C ARG A 131 5.37 -3.29 30.58
N ALA A 132 4.92 -2.03 30.48
CA ALA A 132 5.56 -0.93 31.18
C ALA A 132 5.46 -1.04 32.71
N LEU A 133 4.33 -1.53 33.23
CA LEU A 133 4.16 -1.80 34.66
C LEU A 133 5.05 -2.96 35.16
N ASP A 134 5.38 -3.92 34.29
CA ASP A 134 6.37 -4.98 34.56
C ASP A 134 7.83 -4.52 34.40
N GLY A 135 8.07 -3.23 34.09
CA GLY A 135 9.40 -2.62 34.00
C GLY A 135 10.02 -2.58 32.60
N VAL A 136 9.31 -3.05 31.56
CA VAL A 136 9.76 -3.00 30.16
C VAL A 136 9.75 -1.55 29.65
N GLN A 137 10.77 -1.16 28.89
CA GLN A 137 10.90 0.19 28.32
C GLN A 137 9.99 0.35 27.09
N VAL A 138 8.76 0.83 27.30
CA VAL A 138 7.77 0.97 26.21
C VAL A 138 7.74 2.39 25.65
N ARG A 139 7.92 2.49 24.32
CA ARG A 139 7.92 3.74 23.55
C ARG A 139 6.86 3.70 22.46
N VAL A 140 5.96 4.67 22.47
CA VAL A 140 4.88 4.83 21.50
C VAL A 140 5.08 6.12 20.70
N LEU A 141 5.37 5.97 19.42
CA LEU A 141 5.34 7.04 18.43
C LEU A 141 4.04 6.94 17.62
N HIS A 142 3.39 8.08 17.40
CA HIS A 142 2.19 8.13 16.58
C HIS A 142 2.19 9.38 15.70
N ASP A 143 1.59 9.33 14.51
CA ASP A 143 1.43 10.52 13.69
C ASP A 143 0.33 11.44 14.27
N TRP A 144 0.55 12.76 14.28
CA TRP A 144 -0.45 13.69 14.79
C TRP A 144 -1.69 13.83 13.89
N VAL A 145 -1.53 13.81 12.57
CA VAL A 145 -2.64 13.90 11.61
C VAL A 145 -3.38 12.58 11.54
N GLY A 146 -2.69 11.44 11.47
CA GLY A 146 -3.36 10.13 11.49
C GLY A 146 -4.16 9.90 12.77
N CYS A 147 -3.63 10.31 13.92
CA CYS A 147 -4.31 10.23 15.22
C CYS A 147 -5.07 11.50 15.64
N TRP A 148 -5.40 12.42 14.72
CA TRP A 148 -6.02 13.71 15.07
C TRP A 148 -7.36 13.58 15.82
N ALA A 149 -8.12 12.54 15.48
CA ALA A 149 -9.40 12.20 16.11
C ALA A 149 -9.24 11.40 17.42
N THR A 150 -8.04 10.93 17.76
CA THR A 150 -7.79 10.09 18.94
C THR A 150 -7.69 10.96 20.20
N PRO A 151 -8.69 10.90 21.11
CA PRO A 151 -8.90 11.92 22.12
C PRO A 151 -7.87 11.84 23.26
N ARG A 152 -7.61 12.97 23.94
CA ARG A 152 -6.64 13.07 25.05
C ARG A 152 -6.82 12.03 26.17
N ARG A 153 -8.04 11.53 26.39
CA ARG A 153 -8.34 10.46 27.35
C ARG A 153 -7.67 9.12 27.02
N TYR A 154 -7.46 8.83 25.73
CA TYR A 154 -6.85 7.59 25.26
C TYR A 154 -5.36 7.52 25.64
N TRP A 155 -4.69 8.67 25.55
CA TRP A 155 -3.25 8.81 25.82
C TRP A 155 -2.88 8.91 27.30
N ARG A 156 -3.84 9.26 28.17
CA ARG A 156 -3.58 9.47 29.60
C ARG A 156 -3.09 8.19 30.32
N PRO A 157 -3.73 7.01 30.16
CA PRO A 157 -3.28 5.78 30.80
C PRO A 157 -1.83 5.39 30.48
N PHE A 158 -1.36 5.62 29.24
CA PHE A 158 0.04 5.37 28.87
C PHE A 158 1.01 6.15 29.76
N ARG A 159 0.84 7.48 29.83
CA ARG A 159 1.68 8.36 30.66
C ARG A 159 1.58 8.01 32.15
N ASP A 160 0.37 7.75 32.63
CA ASP A 160 0.11 7.45 34.03
C ASP A 160 0.73 6.07 34.44
N ALA A 161 1.07 5.21 33.47
CA ALA A 161 1.79 3.94 33.64
C ALA A 161 3.29 3.98 33.25
N GLY A 162 3.86 5.16 32.96
CA GLY A 162 5.28 5.31 32.63
C GLY A 162 5.68 5.03 31.17
N VAL A 163 4.71 4.80 30.27
CA VAL A 163 5.00 4.64 28.83
C VAL A 163 5.43 5.98 28.22
N GLU A 164 6.56 6.00 27.51
CA GLU A 164 6.98 7.18 26.76
C GLU A 164 6.10 7.34 25.51
N VAL A 165 5.39 8.47 25.36
CA VAL A 165 4.55 8.74 24.18
C VAL A 165 4.99 10.02 23.48
N ARG A 166 5.26 9.92 22.17
CA ARG A 166 5.59 11.06 21.30
C ARG A 166 4.65 11.10 20.09
N ALA A 167 4.49 12.29 19.54
CA ALA A 167 3.62 12.55 18.41
C ALA A 167 4.40 13.22 17.29
N PHE A 168 4.43 12.59 16.12
CA PHE A 168 5.20 13.06 14.97
C PHE A 168 4.58 14.31 14.33
N ASN A 169 5.43 15.33 14.13
CA ASN A 169 5.13 16.62 13.51
C ASN A 169 3.74 17.18 13.89
N ARG A 170 3.55 17.48 15.18
CA ARG A 170 2.39 18.27 15.66
C ARG A 170 2.42 19.67 15.03
N PRO A 171 1.27 20.25 14.63
CA PRO A 171 1.21 21.63 14.15
C PRO A 171 1.87 22.61 15.12
N SER A 172 2.82 23.38 14.61
CA SER A 172 3.69 24.25 15.40
C SER A 172 3.88 25.58 14.69
N ILE A 173 3.92 26.68 15.43
CA ILE A 173 4.27 27.99 14.87
C ILE A 173 5.76 28.05 14.47
N ARG A 174 6.61 27.21 15.09
CA ARG A 174 8.05 27.13 14.79
C ARG A 174 8.35 26.35 13.52
N ASP A 175 7.48 25.40 13.17
CA ASP A 175 7.51 24.68 11.91
C ASP A 175 6.07 24.57 11.38
N PRO A 176 5.61 25.59 10.61
CA PRO A 176 4.26 25.60 10.05
C PRO A 176 4.11 24.64 8.85
N PHE A 177 5.20 24.08 8.31
CA PHE A 177 5.18 23.23 7.12
C PHE A 177 5.41 21.74 7.44
N GLY A 178 5.92 21.39 8.63
CA GLY A 178 6.05 20.00 9.08
C GLY A 178 4.75 19.21 9.10
N VAL A 179 3.59 19.87 9.12
CA VAL A 179 2.29 19.22 8.91
C VAL A 179 2.20 18.49 7.55
N LEU A 180 2.93 18.97 6.53
CA LEU A 180 2.98 18.40 5.19
C LEU A 180 3.82 17.11 5.09
N GLN A 181 4.71 16.86 6.05
CA GLN A 181 5.46 15.61 6.16
C GLN A 181 4.82 14.75 7.25
N ARG A 182 4.39 13.53 6.91
CA ARG A 182 3.78 12.59 7.86
C ARG A 182 4.71 11.43 8.18
N ASP A 183 4.61 10.93 9.40
CA ASP A 183 5.12 9.60 9.74
C ASP A 183 4.06 8.58 9.34
N HIS A 184 4.19 8.04 8.14
CA HIS A 184 3.25 7.06 7.62
C HIS A 184 3.71 5.62 7.90
N ARG A 185 4.70 5.43 8.78
CA ARG A 185 5.23 4.11 9.14
C ARG A 185 4.24 3.33 10.02
N LYS A 186 4.38 2.00 9.99
CA LYS A 186 3.71 1.06 10.89
C LYS A 186 4.76 0.01 11.23
N LEU A 187 5.28 0.10 12.45
CA LEU A 187 6.40 -0.70 12.92
C LEU A 187 6.19 -1.04 14.41
N VAL A 188 6.30 -2.32 14.74
CA VAL A 188 6.41 -2.78 16.13
C VAL A 188 7.70 -3.56 16.27
N VAL A 189 8.56 -3.20 17.22
CA VAL A 189 9.79 -3.95 17.53
C VAL A 189 9.79 -4.35 19.00
N VAL A 190 10.12 -5.61 19.26
CA VAL A 190 10.26 -6.19 20.60
C VAL A 190 11.69 -6.65 20.80
N ASP A 191 12.35 -6.08 21.81
CA ASP A 191 13.72 -6.39 22.26
C ASP A 191 14.83 -6.33 21.18
N GLY A 192 14.52 -5.86 19.97
CA GLY A 192 15.39 -5.91 18.79
C GLY A 192 15.48 -7.29 18.12
N GLU A 193 14.75 -8.30 18.62
CA GLU A 193 14.76 -9.68 18.12
C GLU A 193 13.62 -9.96 17.12
N VAL A 194 12.47 -9.29 17.31
CA VAL A 194 11.28 -9.41 16.47
C VAL A 194 10.82 -8.03 16.04
N ALA A 195 10.56 -7.87 14.74
CA ALA A 195 9.96 -6.67 14.17
C ALA A 195 8.77 -7.01 13.27
N PHE A 196 7.73 -6.19 13.31
CA PHE A 196 6.57 -6.26 12.43
C PHE A 196 6.46 -4.99 11.62
N LEU A 197 6.30 -5.08 10.31
CA LEU A 197 6.10 -3.91 9.45
C LEU A 197 5.13 -4.21 8.29
N GLY A 198 4.42 -3.19 7.80
CA GLY A 198 3.43 -3.36 6.73
C GLY A 198 2.49 -2.16 6.58
N GLY A 199 1.29 -2.42 6.04
CA GLY A 199 0.26 -1.39 5.90
C GLY A 199 -0.68 -1.24 7.11
N PHE A 200 -0.70 -2.22 8.03
CA PHE A 200 -1.64 -2.34 9.15
C PHE A 200 -1.59 -1.16 10.14
N CYS A 201 -2.63 -0.32 10.10
CA CYS A 201 -2.92 0.62 11.18
C CYS A 201 -3.71 -0.06 12.30
N VAL A 202 -3.71 0.51 13.50
CA VAL A 202 -4.42 -0.06 14.65
C VAL A 202 -5.77 0.61 14.86
N GLY A 203 -6.81 -0.10 14.39
CA GLY A 203 -8.21 0.24 14.55
C GLY A 203 -9.15 -0.89 14.12
N ASP A 204 -10.42 -0.76 14.51
CA ASP A 204 -11.51 -1.70 14.22
C ASP A 204 -11.72 -1.87 12.69
N GLU A 205 -11.28 -0.93 11.85
CA GLU A 205 -11.34 -1.07 10.38
C GLU A 205 -10.45 -2.23 9.86
N TRP A 206 -9.29 -2.48 10.47
CA TRP A 206 -8.37 -3.55 10.07
C TRP A 206 -8.72 -4.90 10.70
N ALA A 207 -9.24 -4.92 11.93
CA ALA A 207 -9.72 -6.17 12.56
C ALA A 207 -11.09 -6.61 12.04
N GLY A 208 -11.87 -5.68 11.49
CA GLY A 208 -13.28 -5.88 11.23
C GLY A 208 -14.11 -5.77 12.51
N THR A 209 -15.43 -5.70 12.31
CA THR A 209 -16.43 -5.66 13.36
C THR A 209 -17.53 -6.69 13.05
N ARG A 210 -18.54 -6.78 13.91
CA ARG A 210 -19.75 -7.58 13.62
C ARG A 210 -20.43 -7.17 12.31
N ASP A 211 -20.40 -5.89 11.98
CA ASP A 211 -21.23 -5.29 10.92
C ASP A 211 -20.41 -4.90 9.68
N ALA A 212 -19.07 -4.99 9.73
CA ALA A 212 -18.18 -4.70 8.61
C ALA A 212 -16.97 -5.67 8.59
N PRO A 213 -16.67 -6.34 7.47
CA PRO A 213 -15.48 -7.19 7.34
C PRO A 213 -14.17 -6.39 7.44
N PRO A 214 -13.05 -7.03 7.84
CA PRO A 214 -11.75 -6.37 7.94
C PRO A 214 -11.26 -5.82 6.61
N TRP A 215 -10.50 -4.72 6.68
CA TRP A 215 -9.69 -4.25 5.55
C TRP A 215 -8.60 -5.29 5.22
N ARG A 216 -8.43 -5.55 3.94
CA ARG A 216 -7.40 -6.47 3.42
C ARG A 216 -6.07 -5.72 3.34
N ASP A 217 -5.13 -6.06 4.21
CA ASP A 217 -3.82 -5.40 4.29
C ASP A 217 -2.71 -6.45 4.47
N THR A 218 -1.45 -6.09 4.18
CA THR A 218 -0.33 -7.03 4.22
C THR A 218 0.85 -6.44 5.01
N GLY A 219 1.51 -7.31 5.76
CA GLY A 219 2.70 -7.03 6.55
C GLY A 219 3.63 -8.24 6.59
N VAL A 220 4.73 -8.10 7.31
CA VAL A 220 5.67 -9.19 7.61
C VAL A 220 6.09 -9.13 9.06
N GLU A 221 6.20 -10.30 9.67
CA GLU A 221 7.01 -10.53 10.87
C GLU A 221 8.43 -10.88 10.43
N ILE A 222 9.41 -10.25 11.07
CA ILE A 222 10.84 -10.40 10.83
C ILE A 222 11.48 -10.84 12.14
N ARG A 223 12.17 -11.98 12.13
CA ARG A 223 13.04 -12.42 13.24
C ARG A 223 14.48 -12.49 12.78
N GLY A 224 15.40 -12.06 13.64
CA GLY A 224 16.84 -12.03 13.36
C GLY A 224 17.40 -10.60 13.20
N PRO A 225 18.63 -10.45 12.68
CA PRO A 225 19.38 -9.18 12.67
C PRO A 225 18.65 -7.97 12.07
N ALA A 226 17.76 -8.16 11.09
CA ALA A 226 16.97 -7.09 10.49
C ALA A 226 15.92 -6.49 11.45
N ALA A 227 15.52 -7.19 12.51
CA ALA A 227 14.64 -6.64 13.55
C ALA A 227 15.36 -5.55 14.38
N ALA A 228 16.65 -5.75 14.71
CA ALA A 228 17.48 -4.71 15.33
C ALA A 228 17.75 -3.55 14.37
N MET A 229 17.91 -3.81 13.06
CA MET A 229 17.97 -2.72 12.07
C MET A 229 16.66 -1.91 12.02
N ALA A 230 15.51 -2.57 12.16
CA ALA A 230 14.22 -1.88 12.27
C ALA A 230 14.11 -1.07 13.58
N ALA A 231 14.67 -1.56 14.69
CA ALA A 231 14.79 -0.80 15.94
C ALA A 231 15.55 0.53 15.71
N GLN A 232 16.73 0.47 15.07
CA GLN A 232 17.51 1.68 14.73
C GLN A 232 16.73 2.64 13.81
N GLY A 233 15.93 2.09 12.89
CA GLY A 233 15.01 2.86 12.06
C GLY A 233 13.93 3.58 12.87
N PHE A 234 13.43 3.01 13.98
CA PHE A 234 12.54 3.70 14.93
C PHE A 234 13.28 4.75 15.75
N GLU A 235 14.43 4.39 16.32
CA GLU A 235 15.25 5.24 17.19
C GLU A 235 15.67 6.54 16.49
N THR A 236 15.91 6.48 15.17
CA THR A 236 16.17 7.65 14.33
C THR A 236 15.00 8.63 14.35
N ILE A 237 13.77 8.19 14.07
CA ILE A 237 12.58 9.07 14.09
C ILE A 237 12.29 9.55 15.51
N TRP A 238 12.49 8.69 16.51
CA TRP A 238 12.34 9.02 17.92
C TRP A 238 13.25 10.19 18.35
N ALA A 239 14.50 10.22 17.87
CA ALA A 239 15.46 11.28 18.11
C ALA A 239 15.16 12.58 17.33
N GLU A 240 14.55 12.51 16.14
CA GLU A 240 14.08 13.72 15.43
C GLU A 240 12.96 14.44 16.20
N VAL A 241 12.12 13.71 16.95
CA VAL A 241 10.99 14.30 17.70
C VAL A 241 11.26 14.53 19.21
N GLY A 242 12.49 14.29 19.70
CA GLY A 242 12.84 14.52 21.11
C GLY A 242 14.18 13.92 21.52
N ALA A 243 14.39 13.68 22.82
CA ALA A 243 15.64 13.07 23.29
C ALA A 243 15.84 11.65 22.72
N PRO A 244 17.05 11.25 22.31
CA PRO A 244 17.32 9.91 21.78
C PRO A 244 17.05 8.81 22.81
N VAL A 245 16.98 7.56 22.35
CA VAL A 245 16.95 6.38 23.23
C VAL A 245 18.28 6.27 23.99
N PRO A 246 18.30 5.85 25.27
CA PRO A 246 19.55 5.64 26.02
C PRO A 246 20.45 4.58 25.38
N GLU A 247 21.76 4.84 25.34
CA GLU A 247 22.73 4.02 24.59
C GLU A 247 22.68 2.52 24.93
N GLY A 248 22.44 2.17 26.20
CA GLY A 248 22.36 0.79 26.67
C GLY A 248 21.14 -0.02 26.22
N LEU A 249 20.18 0.58 25.51
CA LEU A 249 19.02 -0.10 24.93
C LEU A 249 19.17 -0.35 23.41
N HIS A 250 20.19 0.24 22.77
CA HIS A 250 20.44 0.00 21.35
C HIS A 250 20.87 -1.44 21.10
N ARG A 251 20.31 -2.04 20.04
CA ARG A 251 20.72 -3.37 19.56
C ARG A 251 21.43 -3.23 18.22
N ALA A 252 22.64 -3.77 18.16
CA ALA A 252 23.38 -3.91 16.91
C ALA A 252 22.85 -5.15 16.15
N PRO A 253 22.57 -5.08 14.84
CA PRO A 253 22.18 -6.25 14.05
C PRO A 253 23.12 -7.46 14.24
N GLU A 254 24.41 -7.20 14.36
CA GLU A 254 25.46 -8.21 14.56
C GLU A 254 25.40 -8.90 15.94
N SER A 255 24.62 -8.36 16.89
CA SER A 255 24.40 -8.94 18.22
C SER A 255 23.19 -9.87 18.29
N ILE A 256 22.32 -9.88 17.27
CA ILE A 256 21.14 -10.73 17.22
C ILE A 256 21.48 -12.05 16.50
N PRO A 257 21.12 -13.22 17.03
CA PRO A 257 21.31 -14.49 16.34
C PRO A 257 20.52 -14.58 15.03
N ALA A 258 21.08 -15.25 14.02
CA ALA A 258 20.35 -15.58 12.81
C ALA A 258 19.16 -16.53 13.10
N ALA A 259 18.01 -16.28 12.48
CA ALA A 259 16.77 -17.04 12.66
C ALA A 259 16.29 -17.77 11.38
N GLY A 260 16.88 -17.45 10.25
CA GLY A 260 16.62 -18.00 8.91
C GLY A 260 17.66 -17.49 7.92
N ASP A 261 17.41 -17.64 6.61
CA ASP A 261 18.41 -17.37 5.56
C ASP A 261 18.04 -16.18 4.64
N SER A 262 16.94 -15.47 4.91
CA SER A 262 16.40 -14.43 4.00
C SER A 262 17.20 -13.11 4.10
N PRO A 263 17.76 -12.59 2.98
CA PRO A 263 18.36 -11.25 2.91
C PRO A 263 17.27 -10.17 2.91
N VAL A 264 17.39 -9.19 3.80
CA VAL A 264 16.40 -8.10 3.99
C VAL A 264 17.05 -6.72 3.85
N TRP A 265 16.52 -5.89 2.97
CA TRP A 265 16.77 -4.45 2.91
C TRP A 265 15.68 -3.72 3.69
N LEU A 266 16.04 -3.00 4.75
CA LEU A 266 15.17 -1.98 5.33
C LEU A 266 15.28 -0.73 4.46
N ILE A 267 14.19 -0.37 3.78
CA ILE A 267 14.10 0.75 2.84
C ILE A 267 13.29 1.86 3.50
N GLU A 268 13.95 2.71 4.28
CA GLU A 268 13.27 3.84 4.92
C GLU A 268 13.01 4.94 3.88
N GLY A 269 11.74 5.23 3.62
CA GLY A 269 11.32 6.48 3.00
C GLY A 269 11.67 7.63 3.93
N VAL A 270 12.53 8.53 3.45
CA VAL A 270 12.86 9.79 4.11
C VAL A 270 12.51 10.89 3.11
N PRO A 271 11.85 11.98 3.52
CA PRO A 271 11.51 13.09 2.65
C PRO A 271 12.71 13.53 1.79
N TRP A 272 12.45 13.77 0.52
CA TRP A 272 13.40 14.19 -0.51
C TRP A 272 14.52 13.17 -0.87
N ARG A 273 14.67 12.04 -0.15
CA ARG A 273 15.68 11.01 -0.48
C ARG A 273 15.24 10.02 -1.55
N THR A 274 13.94 9.90 -1.82
CA THR A 274 13.35 9.12 -2.95
C THR A 274 13.73 7.63 -3.01
N ARG A 275 14.15 7.02 -1.88
CA ARG A 275 14.71 5.66 -1.82
C ARG A 275 13.79 4.61 -2.43
N VAL A 276 12.53 4.54 -1.99
CA VAL A 276 11.53 3.57 -2.50
C VAL A 276 11.25 3.79 -4.00
N TYR A 277 11.09 5.05 -4.43
CA TYR A 277 10.97 5.40 -5.85
C TYR A 277 12.15 4.89 -6.69
N ARG A 278 13.39 5.06 -6.20
CA ARG A 278 14.61 4.57 -6.89
C ARG A 278 14.66 3.04 -6.93
N VAL A 279 14.25 2.36 -5.86
CA VAL A 279 14.18 0.88 -5.82
C VAL A 279 13.15 0.37 -6.83
N THR A 280 11.94 0.96 -6.86
CA THR A 280 10.91 0.61 -7.85
C THR A 280 11.40 0.81 -9.29
N GLN A 281 12.17 1.86 -9.57
CA GLN A 281 12.77 2.08 -10.90
C GLN A 281 13.84 1.05 -11.26
N VAL A 282 14.74 0.70 -10.33
CA VAL A 282 15.76 -0.33 -10.54
C VAL A 282 15.13 -1.68 -10.82
N LEU A 283 14.07 -2.03 -10.10
CA LEU A 283 13.37 -3.31 -10.28
C LEU A 283 12.55 -3.35 -11.57
N ALA A 284 11.85 -2.27 -11.91
CA ALA A 284 11.12 -2.17 -13.18
C ALA A 284 12.06 -2.25 -14.41
N ALA A 285 13.31 -1.81 -14.28
CA ALA A 285 14.34 -1.94 -15.32
C ALA A 285 15.11 -3.28 -15.29
N HIS A 286 14.85 -4.15 -14.31
CA HIS A 286 15.52 -5.45 -14.17
C HIS A 286 14.61 -6.65 -14.44
N ALA A 287 13.32 -6.53 -14.11
CA ALA A 287 12.35 -7.62 -14.18
C ALA A 287 12.32 -8.28 -15.57
N ARG A 288 12.23 -9.61 -15.60
CA ARG A 288 12.24 -10.41 -16.84
C ARG A 288 10.97 -11.21 -17.08
N GLU A 289 10.26 -11.60 -16.03
CA GLU A 289 9.07 -12.43 -16.11
C GLU A 289 7.82 -11.66 -15.67
N ARG A 290 7.84 -11.03 -14.49
CA ARG A 290 6.65 -10.37 -13.92
C ARG A 290 6.96 -9.25 -12.93
N ILE A 291 6.03 -8.30 -12.84
CA ILE A 291 5.96 -7.30 -11.77
C ILE A 291 4.50 -7.21 -11.32
N TRP A 292 4.15 -7.77 -10.17
CA TRP A 292 2.80 -7.65 -9.61
C TRP A 292 2.81 -6.72 -8.40
N ILE A 293 1.88 -5.77 -8.34
CA ILE A 293 1.84 -4.68 -7.36
C ILE A 293 0.43 -4.55 -6.78
N THR A 294 0.30 -4.51 -5.47
CA THR A 294 -0.94 -4.05 -4.79
C THR A 294 -0.68 -2.69 -4.17
N ASP A 295 -1.55 -1.71 -4.42
CA ASP A 295 -1.47 -0.38 -3.80
C ASP A 295 -2.85 0.29 -3.68
N PRO A 296 -3.27 0.78 -2.49
CA PRO A 296 -4.58 1.44 -2.34
C PRO A 296 -4.70 2.75 -3.12
N TYR A 297 -3.60 3.47 -3.34
CA TYR A 297 -3.62 4.85 -3.83
C TYR A 297 -2.63 5.02 -4.97
N PHE A 298 -2.68 4.12 -5.97
CA PHE A 298 -1.81 4.12 -7.14
C PHE A 298 -2.02 5.40 -7.99
N VAL A 299 -1.21 6.42 -7.71
CA VAL A 299 -1.12 7.68 -8.46
C VAL A 299 0.36 7.92 -8.79
N ALA A 300 0.96 6.92 -9.43
CA ALA A 300 2.41 6.82 -9.53
C ALA A 300 3.03 7.98 -10.34
N PRO A 301 4.13 8.58 -9.85
CA PRO A 301 4.90 9.59 -10.59
C PRO A 301 5.25 9.10 -11.99
N ARG A 302 5.32 10.04 -12.96
CA ARG A 302 5.50 9.70 -14.38
C ARG A 302 6.63 8.69 -14.65
N PRO A 303 7.85 8.80 -14.07
CA PRO A 303 8.91 7.83 -14.35
C PRO A 303 8.63 6.42 -13.82
N VAL A 304 7.91 6.29 -12.69
CA VAL A 304 7.45 4.98 -12.19
C VAL A 304 6.51 4.33 -13.21
N ARG A 305 5.54 5.09 -13.72
CA ARG A 305 4.63 4.60 -14.77
C ARG A 305 5.36 4.29 -16.09
N GLU A 306 6.34 5.10 -16.47
CA GLU A 306 7.12 4.86 -17.70
C GLU A 306 8.04 3.63 -17.59
N GLY A 307 8.60 3.36 -16.41
CA GLY A 307 9.35 2.14 -16.14
C GLY A 307 8.46 0.88 -16.20
N LEU A 308 7.31 0.90 -15.53
CA LEU A 308 6.33 -0.21 -15.58
C LEU A 308 5.79 -0.44 -17.00
N ALA A 309 5.50 0.64 -17.74
CA ALA A 309 5.09 0.57 -19.14
C ALA A 309 6.21 0.12 -20.09
N ALA A 310 7.48 0.37 -19.74
CA ALA A 310 8.62 -0.13 -20.52
C ALA A 310 8.78 -1.64 -20.33
N ALA A 311 8.72 -2.13 -19.09
CA ALA A 311 8.75 -3.56 -18.76
C ALA A 311 7.62 -4.33 -19.47
N ALA A 312 6.38 -3.82 -19.41
CA ALA A 312 5.25 -4.46 -20.08
C ALA A 312 5.41 -4.54 -21.61
N ARG A 313 5.99 -3.52 -22.24
CA ARG A 313 6.31 -3.55 -23.68
C ARG A 313 7.47 -4.49 -24.04
N ASP A 314 8.32 -4.83 -23.08
CA ASP A 314 9.41 -5.82 -23.23
C ASP A 314 8.91 -7.27 -22.96
N GLY A 315 7.60 -7.45 -22.71
CA GLY A 315 6.97 -8.75 -22.51
C GLY A 315 6.83 -9.21 -21.05
N VAL A 316 7.23 -8.38 -20.08
CA VAL A 316 7.08 -8.67 -18.65
C VAL A 316 5.60 -8.62 -18.25
N ASP A 317 5.10 -9.62 -17.50
CA ASP A 317 3.73 -9.63 -16.98
C ASP A 317 3.56 -8.63 -15.83
N VAL A 318 3.22 -7.39 -16.18
CA VAL A 318 3.00 -6.30 -15.22
C VAL A 318 1.52 -6.23 -14.83
N ARG A 319 1.22 -6.47 -13.55
CA ARG A 319 -0.14 -6.42 -12.99
C ARG A 319 -0.23 -5.48 -11.81
N ILE A 320 -1.33 -4.72 -11.73
CA ILE A 320 -1.57 -3.76 -10.64
C ILE A 320 -2.96 -4.01 -10.07
N LEU A 321 -3.04 -4.30 -8.76
CA LEU A 321 -4.27 -4.43 -8.01
C LEU A 321 -4.51 -3.16 -7.18
N VAL A 322 -5.70 -2.59 -7.31
CA VAL A 322 -6.16 -1.37 -6.65
C VAL A 322 -7.55 -1.59 -6.04
N PRO A 323 -7.99 -0.82 -5.05
CA PRO A 323 -9.34 -0.90 -4.52
C PRO A 323 -10.37 -0.27 -5.48
N ALA A 324 -11.48 -0.98 -5.75
CA ALA A 324 -12.64 -0.39 -6.43
C ALA A 324 -13.28 0.70 -5.54
N HIS A 325 -13.43 0.40 -4.25
CA HIS A 325 -13.98 1.28 -3.23
C HIS A 325 -12.86 1.93 -2.41
N ASN A 326 -12.75 3.26 -2.47
CA ASN A 326 -11.77 4.02 -1.68
C ASN A 326 -12.46 4.73 -0.52
N ASN A 327 -11.82 4.72 0.66
CA ASN A 327 -12.17 5.59 1.80
C ASN A 327 -12.17 7.10 1.45
N TRP A 328 -11.40 7.50 0.43
CA TRP A 328 -11.39 8.84 -0.15
C TRP A 328 -11.83 8.79 -1.63
N PRO A 329 -13.13 9.01 -1.95
CA PRO A 329 -13.66 8.81 -3.30
C PRO A 329 -12.94 9.57 -4.42
N TRP A 330 -12.42 10.77 -4.11
CA TRP A 330 -11.69 11.61 -5.06
C TRP A 330 -10.32 11.05 -5.47
N VAL A 331 -9.71 10.18 -4.64
CA VAL A 331 -8.45 9.50 -4.98
C VAL A 331 -8.68 8.46 -6.08
N GLY A 332 -9.79 7.71 -6.02
CA GLY A 332 -10.16 6.74 -7.06
C GLY A 332 -10.25 7.38 -8.45
N SER A 333 -10.89 8.55 -8.56
CA SER A 333 -10.97 9.30 -9.83
C SER A 333 -9.61 9.78 -10.34
N LEU A 334 -8.67 10.15 -9.44
CA LEU A 334 -7.31 10.52 -9.83
C LEU A 334 -6.50 9.31 -10.30
N SER A 335 -6.61 8.17 -9.63
CA SER A 335 -5.96 6.91 -10.02
C SER A 335 -6.44 6.46 -11.40
N ARG A 336 -7.76 6.41 -11.65
CA ARG A 336 -8.36 6.05 -12.96
C ARG A 336 -7.85 6.93 -14.10
N GLY A 337 -7.70 8.23 -13.86
CA GLY A 337 -7.09 9.17 -14.81
C GLY A 337 -5.62 8.88 -15.18
N GLY A 338 -4.95 8.01 -14.42
CA GLY A 338 -3.59 7.54 -14.66
C GLY A 338 -3.45 6.22 -15.42
N TYR A 339 -4.53 5.45 -15.58
CA TYR A 339 -4.49 4.04 -16.05
C TYR A 339 -4.30 3.88 -17.55
N ARG A 340 -4.99 4.67 -18.39
CA ARG A 340 -4.97 4.49 -19.86
C ARG A 340 -3.57 4.28 -20.47
N PRO A 341 -2.53 5.10 -20.17
CA PRO A 341 -1.19 4.91 -20.74
C PRO A 341 -0.44 3.66 -20.27
N LEU A 342 -0.90 3.02 -19.19
CA LEU A 342 -0.37 1.74 -18.69
C LEU A 342 -1.08 0.59 -19.42
N LEU A 343 -2.41 0.64 -19.51
CA LEU A 343 -3.23 -0.32 -20.28
C LEU A 343 -2.79 -0.35 -21.76
N GLU A 344 -2.58 0.81 -22.38
CA GLU A 344 -2.06 0.96 -23.75
C GLU A 344 -0.63 0.42 -23.93
N ALA A 345 0.10 0.17 -22.84
CA ALA A 345 1.45 -0.41 -22.85
C ALA A 345 1.47 -1.91 -22.47
N GLY A 346 0.31 -2.54 -22.25
CA GLY A 346 0.20 -3.96 -21.88
C GLY A 346 0.17 -4.23 -20.37
N VAL A 347 0.21 -3.21 -19.51
CA VAL A 347 0.02 -3.38 -18.06
C VAL A 347 -1.43 -3.73 -17.77
N ARG A 348 -1.67 -4.77 -16.98
CA ARG A 348 -3.02 -5.20 -16.55
C ARG A 348 -3.39 -4.55 -15.22
N ILE A 349 -4.60 -4.03 -15.09
CA ILE A 349 -5.05 -3.33 -13.88
C ILE A 349 -6.37 -3.93 -13.41
N PHE A 350 -6.47 -4.22 -12.11
CA PHE A 350 -7.59 -4.91 -11.48
C PHE A 350 -8.14 -4.09 -10.32
N GLU A 351 -9.46 -3.92 -10.25
CA GLU A 351 -10.14 -3.26 -9.13
C GLU A 351 -10.75 -4.28 -8.19
N TRP A 352 -10.28 -4.33 -6.95
CA TRP A 352 -10.75 -5.23 -5.91
C TRP A 352 -12.08 -4.77 -5.32
N GLU A 353 -13.09 -5.63 -5.36
CA GLU A 353 -14.49 -5.28 -5.07
C GLU A 353 -14.87 -5.37 -3.58
N GLY A 354 -13.99 -5.89 -2.73
CA GLY A 354 -14.21 -5.99 -1.28
C GLY A 354 -14.24 -4.64 -0.53
N PRO A 355 -14.29 -4.65 0.82
CA PRO A 355 -14.51 -3.47 1.65
C PRO A 355 -13.48 -2.35 1.45
N MET A 356 -12.20 -2.69 1.58
CA MET A 356 -11.04 -1.86 1.24
C MET A 356 -9.81 -2.79 1.18
N ILE A 357 -9.00 -2.70 0.13
CA ILE A 357 -7.65 -3.28 0.10
C ILE A 357 -6.64 -2.16 0.33
N HIS A 358 -5.78 -2.32 1.34
CA HIS A 358 -4.83 -1.30 1.80
C HIS A 358 -3.37 -1.77 1.78
N ALA A 359 -3.11 -3.03 1.39
CA ALA A 359 -1.76 -3.57 1.20
C ALA A 359 -0.90 -2.71 0.26
N LYS A 360 0.37 -2.48 0.63
CA LYS A 360 1.40 -1.93 -0.28
C LYS A 360 2.45 -3.00 -0.51
N THR A 361 2.27 -3.78 -1.57
CA THR A 361 3.17 -4.88 -1.92
C THR A 361 3.65 -4.78 -3.35
N ALA A 362 4.82 -5.37 -3.60
CA ALA A 362 5.29 -5.66 -4.95
C ALA A 362 6.01 -7.00 -4.95
N VAL A 363 5.94 -7.74 -6.06
CA VAL A 363 6.74 -8.95 -6.28
C VAL A 363 7.30 -8.96 -7.69
N VAL A 364 8.54 -9.40 -7.82
CA VAL A 364 9.33 -9.38 -9.07
C VAL A 364 9.94 -10.77 -9.27
N ASP A 365 9.68 -11.33 -10.46
CA ASP A 365 10.23 -12.59 -10.97
C ASP A 365 10.21 -13.79 -9.99
N SER A 366 9.18 -13.86 -9.12
CA SER A 366 9.06 -14.86 -8.04
C SER A 366 10.29 -14.99 -7.14
N ARG A 367 11.09 -13.93 -6.98
CA ARG A 367 12.35 -13.94 -6.20
C ARG A 367 12.46 -12.83 -5.19
N TRP A 368 11.97 -11.64 -5.51
CA TRP A 368 12.05 -10.48 -4.63
C TRP A 368 10.67 -9.91 -4.37
N CYS A 369 10.39 -9.53 -3.12
CA CYS A 369 9.17 -8.83 -2.77
C CYS A 369 9.43 -7.57 -1.93
N ARG A 370 8.51 -6.62 -2.03
CA ARG A 370 8.36 -5.47 -1.14
C ARG A 370 7.11 -5.67 -0.29
N VAL A 371 7.23 -5.44 1.01
CA VAL A 371 6.08 -5.27 1.91
C VAL A 371 6.38 -4.07 2.82
N GLY A 372 5.43 -3.16 2.99
CA GLY A 372 5.69 -1.95 3.76
C GLY A 372 4.55 -0.94 3.80
N SER A 373 4.93 0.30 4.11
CA SER A 373 4.01 1.43 4.28
C SER A 373 3.94 2.35 3.05
N SER A 374 4.95 2.36 2.18
CA SER A 374 5.02 3.28 1.03
C SER A 374 3.97 3.00 -0.04
N ASN A 375 3.16 4.01 -0.30
CA ASN A 375 2.28 4.08 -1.46
C ASN A 375 3.01 4.58 -2.72
N LEU A 376 2.58 4.10 -3.88
CA LEU A 376 3.02 4.58 -5.19
C LEU A 376 2.28 5.87 -5.57
N ASN A 377 2.46 6.92 -4.77
CA ASN A 377 2.04 8.29 -5.07
C ASN A 377 3.10 9.31 -4.67
N ALA A 378 2.99 10.55 -5.14
CA ALA A 378 4.00 11.57 -4.93
C ALA A 378 4.19 12.00 -3.46
N ALA A 379 3.13 11.97 -2.64
CA ALA A 379 3.23 12.34 -1.23
C ALA A 379 4.08 11.31 -0.46
N SER A 380 3.77 10.03 -0.64
CA SER A 380 4.50 8.94 0.00
C SER A 380 5.95 8.83 -0.51
N LEU A 381 6.16 8.82 -1.82
CA LEU A 381 7.49 8.60 -2.41
C LEU A 381 8.48 9.77 -2.26
N LEU A 382 8.01 10.98 -1.95
CA LEU A 382 8.83 12.20 -1.90
C LEU A 382 8.75 12.97 -0.57
N GLY A 383 7.62 12.93 0.14
CA GLY A 383 7.32 13.87 1.24
C GLY A 383 7.01 13.24 2.61
N ASN A 384 6.65 11.95 2.67
CA ASN A 384 6.43 11.24 3.93
C ASN A 384 7.69 10.52 4.42
N TRP A 385 7.67 10.19 5.70
CA TRP A 385 8.48 9.12 6.27
C TRP A 385 7.73 7.80 6.10
N GLU A 386 8.41 6.81 5.56
CA GLU A 386 7.84 5.50 5.22
C GLU A 386 8.87 4.40 5.58
N LEU A 387 8.43 3.16 5.65
CA LEU A 387 9.27 2.00 5.89
C LEU A 387 8.77 0.78 5.13
N ASP A 388 9.69 0.16 4.40
CA ASP A 388 9.45 -1.04 3.61
C ASP A 388 10.56 -2.05 3.83
N ALA A 389 10.21 -3.34 3.89
CA ALA A 389 11.17 -4.42 3.70
C ALA A 389 11.21 -4.81 2.22
N GLY A 390 12.39 -4.76 1.63
CA GLY A 390 12.71 -5.49 0.40
C GLY A 390 13.34 -6.82 0.76
N ILE A 391 12.76 -7.94 0.36
CA ILE A 391 13.19 -9.28 0.77
C ILE A 391 13.51 -10.11 -0.48
N LEU A 392 14.70 -10.71 -0.54
CA LEU A 392 15.11 -11.63 -1.60
C LEU A 392 14.88 -13.07 -1.16
N ASP A 393 13.63 -13.52 -1.25
CA ASP A 393 13.21 -14.84 -0.80
C ASP A 393 12.17 -15.41 -1.77
N ARG A 394 12.48 -16.56 -2.38
CA ARG A 394 11.62 -17.22 -3.37
C ARG A 394 10.37 -17.83 -2.75
N GLU A 395 10.46 -18.38 -1.55
CA GLU A 395 9.30 -19.00 -0.90
C GLU A 395 8.31 -17.92 -0.45
N LEU A 396 8.82 -16.80 0.08
CA LEU A 396 7.98 -15.64 0.42
C LEU A 396 7.41 -14.95 -0.83
N ALA A 397 8.20 -14.78 -1.89
CA ALA A 397 7.72 -14.18 -3.14
C ALA A 397 6.57 -14.99 -3.75
N VAL A 398 6.67 -16.33 -3.75
CA VAL A 398 5.57 -17.22 -4.20
C VAL A 398 4.34 -17.11 -3.29
N GLN A 399 4.50 -16.92 -1.98
CA GLN A 399 3.37 -16.66 -1.07
C GLN A 399 2.69 -15.31 -1.37
N VAL A 400 3.46 -14.25 -1.64
CA VAL A 400 2.92 -12.93 -2.03
C VAL A 400 2.19 -13.01 -3.38
N GLU A 401 2.70 -13.78 -4.34
CA GLU A 401 2.01 -14.06 -5.62
C GLU A 401 0.71 -14.86 -5.44
N ALA A 402 0.71 -15.90 -4.60
CA ALA A 402 -0.47 -16.68 -4.30
C ALA A 402 -1.56 -15.82 -3.61
N LEU A 403 -1.13 -14.92 -2.71
CA LEU A 403 -2.00 -13.97 -2.05
C LEU A 403 -2.58 -12.93 -3.04
N PHE A 404 -1.75 -12.39 -3.94
CA PHE A 404 -2.21 -11.52 -5.03
C PHE A 404 -3.24 -12.22 -5.94
N ALA A 405 -2.96 -13.47 -6.33
CA ALA A 405 -3.87 -14.27 -7.14
C ALA A 405 -5.18 -14.63 -6.41
N ALA A 406 -5.15 -14.81 -5.09
CA ALA A 406 -6.34 -14.98 -4.27
C ALA A 406 -7.17 -13.69 -4.20
N ASP A 407 -6.53 -12.52 -4.03
CA ASP A 407 -7.21 -11.23 -4.06
C ASP A 407 -7.85 -10.97 -5.45
N LEU A 408 -7.21 -11.39 -6.55
CA LEU A 408 -7.79 -11.29 -7.91
C LEU A 408 -9.12 -12.05 -8.07
N ALA A 409 -9.40 -13.08 -7.25
CA ALA A 409 -10.68 -13.81 -7.31
C ALA A 409 -11.89 -12.95 -6.88
N SER A 410 -11.65 -11.78 -6.29
CA SER A 410 -12.65 -10.76 -5.96
C SER A 410 -12.30 -9.40 -6.60
N ALA A 411 -11.74 -9.42 -7.80
CA ALA A 411 -11.38 -8.23 -8.55
C ALA A 411 -11.86 -8.27 -10.00
N VAL A 412 -12.14 -7.10 -10.56
CA VAL A 412 -12.56 -6.89 -11.95
C VAL A 412 -11.40 -6.31 -12.75
N GLU A 413 -11.10 -6.88 -13.91
CA GLU A 413 -10.07 -6.33 -14.80
C GLU A 413 -10.59 -5.10 -15.56
N ILE A 414 -9.78 -4.02 -15.52
CA ILE A 414 -10.04 -2.80 -16.28
C ILE A 414 -9.53 -3.00 -17.70
N ILE A 415 -10.42 -2.82 -18.67
CA ILE A 415 -10.11 -2.95 -20.09
C ILE A 415 -10.35 -1.66 -20.86
N LEU A 416 -9.61 -1.47 -21.95
CA LEU A 416 -9.86 -0.40 -22.90
C LEU A 416 -11.00 -0.81 -23.84
N PRO A 417 -11.99 0.05 -24.14
CA PRO A 417 -13.11 -0.27 -25.04
C PRO A 417 -12.69 -0.79 -26.43
N SER A 418 -11.51 -0.40 -26.92
CA SER A 418 -10.95 -0.89 -28.19
C SER A 418 -10.52 -2.37 -28.16
N ALA A 419 -10.22 -2.92 -26.98
CA ALA A 419 -9.80 -4.32 -26.81
C ALA A 419 -11.00 -5.30 -26.75
N VAL A 420 -12.21 -4.79 -26.46
CA VAL A 420 -13.44 -5.60 -26.31
C VAL A 420 -13.86 -6.31 -27.60
N ARG A 421 -13.43 -5.80 -28.78
CA ARG A 421 -13.84 -6.32 -30.09
C ARG A 421 -13.25 -7.68 -30.50
N GLY A 422 -12.47 -8.34 -29.64
CA GLY A 422 -11.80 -9.61 -29.98
C GLY A 422 -11.57 -10.56 -28.81
N TYR A 423 -12.28 -10.40 -27.68
CA TYR A 423 -12.12 -11.24 -26.50
C TYR A 423 -13.46 -11.85 -26.08
N GLU A 424 -13.51 -13.17 -25.85
CA GLU A 424 -14.73 -13.84 -25.36
C GLU A 424 -14.99 -13.45 -23.90
N ALA A 425 -16.25 -13.12 -23.59
CA ALA A 425 -16.64 -12.52 -22.32
C ALA A 425 -16.60 -13.52 -21.14
N GLY A 426 -15.45 -13.59 -20.47
CA GLY A 426 -15.31 -14.14 -19.12
C GLY A 426 -15.80 -13.14 -18.05
N ARG A 427 -16.33 -13.64 -16.93
CA ARG A 427 -16.99 -12.84 -15.88
C ARG A 427 -16.11 -11.69 -15.35
N GLY A 428 -16.72 -10.52 -15.15
CA GLY A 428 -16.14 -9.39 -14.42
C GLY A 428 -15.24 -8.49 -15.27
N MET A 429 -15.86 -7.60 -16.06
CA MET A 429 -15.17 -6.63 -16.91
C MET A 429 -15.80 -5.25 -16.69
N THR A 430 -14.98 -4.23 -16.44
CA THR A 430 -15.40 -2.82 -16.36
C THR A 430 -14.66 -2.02 -17.43
N GLU A 431 -15.41 -1.36 -18.31
CA GLU A 431 -14.83 -0.45 -19.31
C GLU A 431 -14.30 0.82 -18.64
N LEU A 432 -13.08 1.22 -18.99
CA LEU A 432 -12.57 2.53 -18.59
C LEU A 432 -13.21 3.63 -19.48
N GLU A 433 -14.21 4.33 -18.95
CA GLU A 433 -14.74 5.57 -19.55
C GLU A 433 -13.62 6.60 -19.79
N GLU A 434 -13.82 7.50 -20.78
CA GLU A 434 -12.80 8.49 -21.12
C GLU A 434 -12.53 9.47 -19.96
N ALA A 435 -11.24 9.65 -19.63
CA ALA A 435 -10.83 10.46 -18.50
C ALA A 435 -11.29 11.93 -18.62
N PRO A 436 -11.75 12.57 -17.52
CA PRO A 436 -12.15 13.97 -17.54
C PRO A 436 -11.05 14.90 -18.07
N GLU A 437 -11.40 15.83 -18.96
CA GLU A 437 -10.49 16.74 -19.69
C GLU A 437 -9.43 17.47 -18.84
N PHE A 438 -9.66 17.60 -17.53
CA PHE A 438 -8.80 18.31 -16.60
C PHE A 438 -7.34 17.82 -16.66
N THR A 439 -7.10 16.50 -16.71
CA THR A 439 -5.75 15.91 -16.77
C THR A 439 -5.06 16.12 -18.12
N GLN A 440 -5.81 16.25 -19.21
CA GLN A 440 -5.23 16.57 -20.53
C GLN A 440 -4.76 18.04 -20.60
N ARG A 441 -5.51 18.97 -20.00
CA ARG A 441 -5.21 20.42 -20.08
C ARG A 441 -3.91 20.82 -19.38
N ILE A 442 -3.52 20.13 -18.30
CA ILE A 442 -2.27 20.42 -17.57
C ILE A 442 -1.02 20.20 -18.45
N ARG A 443 -1.06 19.22 -19.38
CA ARG A 443 0.06 18.93 -20.30
C ARG A 443 0.29 20.00 -21.37
N GLY A 444 -0.69 20.86 -21.65
CA GLY A 444 -0.61 21.88 -22.71
C GLY A 444 0.02 23.21 -22.29
N TRP A 445 0.14 23.48 -20.99
CA TRP A 445 0.43 24.85 -20.50
C TRP A 445 1.89 25.30 -20.68
N GLY A 446 2.84 24.35 -20.72
CA GLY A 446 4.29 24.64 -20.71
C GLY A 446 4.92 25.05 -22.04
N ARG A 447 4.17 25.52 -23.06
CA ARG A 447 4.70 25.76 -24.42
C ARG A 447 4.36 27.11 -25.07
N SER A 448 3.79 28.08 -24.35
CA SER A 448 3.32 29.33 -24.97
C SER A 448 3.42 30.60 -24.10
N VAL A 449 4.64 31.08 -23.85
CA VAL A 449 4.90 32.49 -23.48
C VAL A 449 6.24 32.95 -24.09
N PRO A 450 6.25 33.79 -25.14
CA PRO A 450 7.43 34.50 -25.59
C PRO A 450 7.65 35.79 -24.77
N GLY A 451 8.90 36.14 -24.45
CA GLY A 451 9.29 37.51 -24.06
C GLY A 451 9.49 37.80 -22.57
N ALA A 452 9.27 36.85 -21.66
CA ALA A 452 9.74 36.99 -20.28
C ALA A 452 11.21 36.56 -20.17
N GLN A 453 12.06 37.34 -19.49
CA GLN A 453 13.41 36.90 -19.12
C GLN A 453 13.28 35.77 -18.10
N THR A 454 13.37 34.52 -18.57
CA THR A 454 13.17 33.33 -17.75
C THR A 454 14.33 33.12 -16.79
N LEU A 455 14.06 33.29 -15.49
CA LEU A 455 14.63 32.41 -14.47
C LEU A 455 14.48 30.98 -14.96
N THR A 456 15.58 30.25 -15.15
CA THR A 456 15.48 28.92 -15.76
C THR A 456 14.82 27.96 -14.79
N LEU A 457 14.24 26.87 -15.30
CA LEU A 457 13.70 25.81 -14.45
C LEU A 457 14.79 25.24 -13.50
N ALA A 458 16.06 25.27 -13.91
CA ALA A 458 17.21 24.91 -13.09
C ALA A 458 17.53 25.92 -11.97
N ASP A 459 17.17 27.20 -12.12
CA ASP A 459 17.35 28.21 -11.07
C ASP A 459 16.18 28.19 -10.10
N LEU A 460 14.97 27.95 -10.60
CA LEU A 460 13.76 27.74 -9.81
C LEU A 460 13.82 26.42 -9.00
N VAL A 461 14.41 25.36 -9.58
CA VAL A 461 14.68 24.09 -8.87
C VAL A 461 15.82 24.23 -7.88
N ARG A 462 16.91 24.95 -8.18
CA ARG A 462 17.99 25.22 -7.21
C ARG A 462 17.50 26.08 -6.03
N ALA A 463 16.71 27.12 -6.31
CA ALA A 463 16.05 27.91 -5.28
C ALA A 463 15.06 27.05 -4.48
N GLY A 464 14.28 26.18 -5.14
CA GLY A 464 13.34 25.27 -4.50
C GLY A 464 14.00 24.24 -3.59
N SER A 465 15.14 23.64 -3.98
CA SER A 465 15.88 22.71 -3.13
C SER A 465 16.54 23.40 -1.93
N GLY A 466 17.10 24.60 -2.13
CA GLY A 466 17.67 25.38 -1.01
C GLY A 466 16.61 25.88 -0.03
N LEU A 467 15.48 26.35 -0.56
CA LEU A 467 14.36 26.83 0.23
C LEU A 467 13.64 25.69 0.97
N GLY A 468 13.54 24.50 0.38
CA GLY A 468 13.01 23.30 1.04
C GLY A 468 13.82 22.90 2.27
N ASP A 469 15.15 22.80 2.13
CA ASP A 469 16.06 22.49 3.24
C ASP A 469 16.08 23.59 4.32
N ALA A 470 15.99 24.87 3.92
CA ALA A 470 15.97 26.01 4.84
C ALA A 470 14.63 26.16 5.59
N ILE A 471 13.51 25.81 4.96
CA ILE A 471 12.17 25.81 5.59
C ILE A 471 12.00 24.58 6.50
N ALA A 472 12.54 23.43 6.14
CA ALA A 472 12.47 22.20 6.93
C ALA A 472 13.45 22.16 8.13
N GLY A 473 14.24 23.22 8.36
CA GLY A 473 15.10 23.35 9.54
C GLY A 473 16.35 22.45 9.60
N HIS A 474 16.56 21.57 8.62
CA HIS A 474 17.68 20.61 8.61
C HIS A 474 19.06 21.22 8.26
N ARG A 475 19.16 22.55 8.14
CA ARG A 475 20.44 23.29 8.01
C ARG A 475 20.40 24.64 8.73
N VAL A 476 21.58 25.08 9.20
CA VAL A 476 21.78 26.46 9.68
C VAL A 476 21.62 27.41 8.48
N VAL A 477 20.55 28.20 8.51
CA VAL A 477 20.13 29.07 7.40
C VAL A 477 21.22 30.09 7.05
N GLY A 478 21.58 30.17 5.77
CA GLY A 478 22.61 31.06 5.26
C GLY A 478 22.31 32.55 5.49
N ARG A 479 23.29 33.42 5.24
CA ARG A 479 23.05 34.88 5.29
C ARG A 479 22.09 35.34 4.20
N GLU A 480 22.13 34.68 3.04
CA GLU A 480 21.32 34.95 1.85
C GLU A 480 19.90 34.37 2.00
N ASP A 481 19.78 33.12 2.43
CA ASP A 481 18.48 32.46 2.68
C ASP A 481 17.63 33.19 3.73
N ARG A 482 18.26 33.77 4.77
CA ARG A 482 17.58 34.61 5.76
C ARG A 482 16.95 35.86 5.16
N ALA A 483 17.57 36.48 4.17
CA ALA A 483 17.00 37.65 3.49
C ALA A 483 15.78 37.25 2.64
N LEU A 484 15.84 36.09 1.97
CA LEU A 484 14.71 35.53 1.22
C LEU A 484 13.53 35.17 2.13
N LEU A 485 13.78 34.49 3.26
CA LEU A 485 12.73 34.16 4.23
C LEU A 485 12.14 35.41 4.89
N ALA A 486 12.95 36.43 5.20
CA ALA A 486 12.46 37.70 5.72
C ALA A 486 11.59 38.45 4.69
N ALA A 487 12.04 38.52 3.42
CA ALA A 487 11.28 39.15 2.35
C ALA A 487 9.95 38.42 2.08
N LEU A 488 9.96 37.08 2.06
CA LEU A 488 8.75 36.26 1.91
C LEU A 488 7.80 36.44 3.09
N SER A 489 8.31 36.49 4.32
CA SER A 489 7.51 36.76 5.53
C SER A 489 6.86 38.14 5.47
N VAL A 490 7.60 39.18 5.10
CA VAL A 490 7.04 40.53 4.90
C VAL A 490 5.99 40.54 3.79
N ALA A 491 6.22 39.86 2.66
CA ALA A 491 5.26 39.75 1.57
C ALA A 491 3.96 39.04 2.00
N LEU A 492 4.05 37.95 2.78
CA LEU A 492 2.90 37.23 3.32
C LEU A 492 2.14 38.06 4.36
N LEU A 493 2.84 38.78 5.24
CA LEU A 493 2.22 39.68 6.22
C LEU A 493 1.54 40.88 5.54
N LEU A 494 2.13 41.45 4.49
CA LEU A 494 1.50 42.50 3.67
C LEU A 494 0.28 41.96 2.92
N ALA A 495 0.35 40.76 2.35
CA ALA A 495 -0.80 40.12 1.70
C ALA A 495 -1.94 39.84 2.69
N ALA A 496 -1.62 39.36 3.90
CA ALA A 496 -2.60 39.18 4.97
C ALA A 496 -3.21 40.51 5.44
N LEU A 497 -2.40 41.56 5.62
CA LEU A 497 -2.84 42.90 5.99
C LEU A 497 -3.75 43.53 4.92
N LEU A 498 -3.36 43.44 3.63
CA LEU A 498 -4.18 43.88 2.51
C LEU A 498 -5.50 43.10 2.43
N SER A 499 -5.48 41.80 2.73
CA SER A 499 -6.69 40.97 2.80
C SER A 499 -7.61 41.36 3.97
N ALA A 500 -7.04 41.75 5.12
CA ALA A 500 -7.80 42.21 6.28
C ALA A 500 -8.35 43.63 6.11
N LEU A 501 -7.62 44.53 5.45
CA LEU A 501 -8.04 45.91 5.18
C LEU A 501 -9.01 46.02 4.00
N PHE A 502 -8.85 45.18 2.98
CA PHE A 502 -9.66 45.19 1.77
C PHE A 502 -10.33 43.82 1.48
N PRO A 503 -11.06 43.22 2.44
CA PRO A 503 -11.63 41.88 2.29
C PRO A 503 -12.62 41.80 1.13
N ARG A 504 -13.32 42.91 0.82
CA ARG A 504 -14.22 43.01 -0.33
C ARG A 504 -13.46 42.94 -1.66
N TRP A 505 -12.29 43.57 -1.78
CA TRP A 505 -11.49 43.50 -3.01
C TRP A 505 -10.92 42.10 -3.23
N VAL A 506 -10.40 41.45 -2.19
CA VAL A 506 -9.92 40.06 -2.28
C VAL A 506 -11.07 39.11 -2.61
N ALA A 507 -12.23 39.24 -1.95
CA ALA A 507 -13.42 38.45 -2.25
C ALA A 507 -13.93 38.66 -3.67
N TRP A 508 -14.00 39.90 -4.17
CA TRP A 508 -14.39 40.19 -5.55
C TRP A 508 -13.37 39.66 -6.57
N THR A 509 -12.07 39.75 -6.28
CA THR A 509 -11.01 39.22 -7.16
C THR A 509 -11.10 37.71 -7.26
N ALA A 510 -11.26 37.01 -6.13
CA ALA A 510 -11.49 35.57 -6.09
C ALA A 510 -12.81 35.18 -6.78
N ALA A 511 -13.89 35.95 -6.57
CA ALA A 511 -15.18 35.71 -7.21
C ALA A 511 -15.13 35.90 -8.74
N VAL A 512 -14.42 36.91 -9.24
CA VAL A 512 -14.21 37.12 -10.69
C VAL A 512 -13.37 35.99 -11.28
N ILE A 513 -12.29 35.57 -10.61
CA ILE A 513 -11.47 34.44 -11.05
C ILE A 513 -12.30 33.14 -11.08
N MET A 514 -13.09 32.86 -10.03
CA MET A 514 -13.95 31.67 -9.95
C MET A 514 -15.10 31.71 -10.97
N ALA A 515 -15.74 32.87 -11.18
CA ALA A 515 -16.80 33.04 -12.18
C ALA A 515 -16.25 32.89 -13.61
N TRP A 516 -15.06 33.41 -13.88
CA TRP A 516 -14.38 33.22 -15.16
C TRP A 516 -13.97 31.77 -15.39
N LEU A 517 -13.37 31.11 -14.40
CA LEU A 517 -13.06 29.67 -14.45
C LEU A 517 -14.32 28.83 -14.67
N GLY A 518 -15.38 29.09 -13.90
CA GLY A 518 -16.68 28.43 -14.04
C GLY A 518 -17.29 28.63 -15.42
N GLY A 519 -17.28 29.85 -15.95
CA GLY A 519 -17.74 30.16 -17.30
C GLY A 519 -16.93 29.47 -18.40
N VAL A 520 -15.60 29.46 -18.30
CA VAL A 520 -14.72 28.76 -19.25
C VAL A 520 -14.94 27.24 -19.18
N LEU A 521 -15.13 26.68 -17.99
CA LEU A 521 -15.46 25.26 -17.81
C LEU A 521 -16.84 24.92 -18.38
N ALA A 522 -17.87 25.74 -18.12
CA ALA A 522 -19.22 25.54 -18.62
C ALA A 522 -19.31 25.65 -20.15
N VAL A 523 -18.68 26.67 -20.75
CA VAL A 523 -18.62 26.83 -22.22
C VAL A 523 -17.90 25.66 -22.86
N ARG A 524 -16.74 25.23 -22.32
CA ARG A 524 -16.00 24.09 -22.89
C ARG A 524 -16.74 22.77 -22.69
N GLY A 525 -17.36 22.54 -21.54
CA GLY A 525 -18.20 21.37 -21.27
C GLY A 525 -19.42 21.32 -22.20
N GLY A 526 -20.07 22.45 -22.45
CA GLY A 526 -21.16 22.55 -23.43
C GLY A 526 -20.72 22.27 -24.86
N LEU A 527 -19.58 22.82 -25.29
CA LEU A 527 -18.99 22.53 -26.61
C LEU A 527 -18.60 21.05 -26.76
N GLN A 528 -18.05 20.43 -25.73
CA GLN A 528 -17.70 19.00 -25.69
C GLN A 528 -18.95 18.11 -25.73
N PHE A 529 -19.99 18.44 -24.97
CA PHE A 529 -21.28 17.74 -25.00
C PHE A 529 -21.95 17.81 -26.37
N LEU A 530 -21.92 18.99 -27.02
CA LEU A 530 -22.40 19.15 -28.39
C LEU A 530 -21.58 18.33 -29.40
N LYS A 531 -20.26 18.25 -29.22
CA LYS A 531 -19.36 17.46 -30.07
C LYS A 531 -19.58 15.95 -29.92
N ALA A 532 -19.75 15.46 -28.68
CA ALA A 532 -20.12 14.08 -28.38
C ALA A 532 -21.49 13.72 -28.99
N ARG A 533 -22.51 14.59 -28.85
CA ARG A 533 -23.80 14.41 -29.54
C ARG A 533 -23.68 14.40 -31.06
N GLY A 534 -22.80 15.21 -31.63
CA GLY A 534 -22.49 15.19 -33.06
C GLY A 534 -21.91 13.85 -33.52
N GLN A 535 -20.96 13.30 -32.76
CA GLN A 535 -20.35 11.99 -33.05
C GLN A 535 -21.36 10.85 -32.95
N VAL A 536 -22.16 10.78 -31.87
CA VAL A 536 -23.23 9.77 -31.72
C VAL A 536 -24.22 9.85 -32.89
N ARG A 537 -24.62 11.06 -33.30
CA ARG A 537 -25.55 11.26 -34.42
C ARG A 537 -24.96 10.86 -35.77
N SER A 538 -23.67 11.13 -36.01
CA SER A 538 -22.98 10.65 -37.22
C SER A 538 -22.80 9.13 -37.26
N VAL A 539 -22.68 8.47 -36.11
CA VAL A 539 -22.65 7.01 -36.01
C VAL A 539 -24.03 6.41 -36.30
N ASP A 540 -25.10 6.99 -35.74
CA ASP A 540 -26.49 6.59 -36.03
C ASP A 540 -26.88 6.79 -37.50
N GLU A 541 -26.43 7.88 -38.14
CA GLU A 541 -26.67 8.14 -39.57
C GLU A 541 -25.85 7.18 -40.45
N GLY A 542 -24.57 6.92 -40.13
CA GLY A 542 -23.75 5.91 -40.83
C GLY A 542 -24.29 4.47 -40.70
N ILE A 543 -24.85 4.11 -39.54
CA ILE A 543 -25.51 2.80 -39.34
C ILE A 543 -26.80 2.69 -40.18
N LYS A 544 -27.52 3.80 -40.41
CA LYS A 544 -28.71 3.81 -41.28
C LYS A 544 -28.35 3.73 -42.76
N GLU A 545 -27.31 4.43 -43.22
CA GLU A 545 -26.83 4.34 -44.60
C GLU A 545 -26.28 2.93 -44.91
N SER A 546 -25.50 2.34 -43.98
CA SER A 546 -25.04 0.95 -44.07
C SER A 546 -26.19 -0.04 -44.25
N LYS A 547 -27.21 0.01 -43.38
CA LYS A 547 -28.40 -0.86 -43.49
C LYS A 547 -29.27 -0.58 -44.71
N GLY A 548 -29.28 0.66 -45.21
CA GLY A 548 -29.94 1.01 -46.47
C GLY A 548 -29.25 0.36 -47.67
N SER A 549 -27.92 0.47 -47.75
CA SER A 549 -27.10 -0.14 -48.80
C SER A 549 -27.23 -1.66 -48.82
N GLU A 550 -27.12 -2.31 -47.66
CA GLU A 550 -27.20 -3.77 -47.50
C GLU A 550 -28.57 -4.30 -47.96
N MET A 551 -29.64 -3.55 -47.69
CA MET A 551 -31.02 -3.92 -48.04
C MET A 551 -31.38 -3.65 -49.51
N ASP A 552 -30.70 -2.73 -50.20
CA ASP A 552 -30.81 -2.55 -51.65
C ASP A 552 -29.91 -3.53 -52.44
N GLU A 553 -28.80 -3.98 -51.85
CA GLU A 553 -27.93 -5.03 -52.41
C GLU A 553 -28.60 -6.42 -52.33
N LEU A 554 -29.30 -6.71 -51.23
CA LEU A 554 -30.20 -7.87 -51.10
C LEU A 554 -31.33 -7.86 -52.15
N LYS A 555 -31.96 -6.71 -52.43
CA LYS A 555 -32.99 -6.61 -53.48
C LYS A 555 -32.46 -6.80 -54.90
N ARG A 556 -31.18 -6.49 -55.16
CA ARG A 556 -30.54 -6.74 -56.46
C ARG A 556 -30.18 -8.21 -56.70
N THR A 557 -30.14 -9.04 -55.65
CA THR A 557 -29.79 -10.46 -55.76
C THR A 557 -31.02 -11.39 -55.79
N GLU A 558 -32.23 -10.87 -55.51
CA GLU A 558 -33.50 -11.62 -55.56
C GLU A 558 -34.39 -11.34 -56.80
N THR A 559 -33.83 -10.80 -57.90
CA THR A 559 -34.57 -10.69 -59.18
C THR A 559 -33.98 -11.65 -60.22
N PRO A 560 -34.77 -12.59 -60.80
CA PRO A 560 -34.26 -13.69 -61.63
C PRO A 560 -33.87 -13.29 -63.07
#